data_AF-A0AAE0D3S3-F1
#
_entry.id   AF-A0AAE0D3S3-F1
#
_cell.length_a   1.000
_cell.length_b   1.000
_cell.length_c   1.000
_cell.angle_alpha   90.00
_cell.angle_beta   90.00
_cell.angle_gamma   90.00
#
_symmetry.space_group_name_H-M   'P 1'
#
loop_
_entity.id
_entity.type
_entity.pdbx_description
1 polymer ?
#
loop_
_entity_poly.entity_id
_entity_poly.type
_entity_poly.pdbx_seq_one_letter_code
_entity_poly.pdbx_strand_id
1 'polypeptide(L)'
;MQDGFHWSSKNVHLGASHFDMKVNDPKLLRYGQQLSRTFYLSDSGTPVSWTAKLEVAANEQSDLVSFKIGDLQLDQIQKADAWNTNGQLIYHYRLYDLNNNFNAIYDDVPLEGWWPWPKKKEQAVGVRRNGKSRKPVDVHKARVDIPKSIEMMYT
;
A
#
# COMPACT_ATOMS: atom_id res chain seq x y z
N MET A 1 -5.59 -11.38 11.41
CA MET A 1 -4.52 -10.35 11.25
C MET A 1 -3.77 -10.04 12.55
N GLN A 2 -3.93 -10.84 13.61
CA GLN A 2 -3.10 -10.73 14.80
C GLN A 2 -1.60 -10.92 14.48
N ASP A 3 -1.31 -11.83 13.54
CA ASP A 3 0.05 -12.11 13.06
C ASP A 3 0.53 -11.15 11.95
N GLY A 4 -0.18 -10.03 11.72
CA GLY A 4 0.10 -9.09 10.63
C GLY A 4 -0.77 -9.26 9.38
N PHE A 5 -0.49 -8.46 8.36
CA PHE A 5 -1.17 -8.51 7.05
C PHE A 5 -0.22 -9.09 6.00
N HIS A 6 -0.33 -10.38 5.76
CA HIS A 6 0.51 -11.08 4.80
C HIS A 6 -0.32 -11.50 3.60
N TRP A 7 0.12 -11.08 2.41
CA TRP A 7 -0.47 -11.52 1.17
C TRP A 7 0.59 -11.66 0.08
N SER A 8 0.25 -12.44 -0.93
CA SER A 8 1.05 -12.69 -2.13
C SER A 8 0.14 -12.75 -3.35
N SER A 9 0.69 -12.98 -4.54
CA SER A 9 -0.10 -13.19 -5.76
C SER A 9 -1.15 -14.29 -5.63
N LYS A 10 -1.01 -15.24 -4.68
CA LYS A 10 -1.99 -16.30 -4.43
C LYS A 10 -3.30 -15.79 -3.81
N ASN A 11 -3.26 -14.65 -3.13
CA ASN A 11 -4.43 -14.04 -2.49
C ASN A 11 -5.28 -13.24 -3.48
N VAL A 12 -4.79 -13.03 -4.71
CA VAL A 12 -5.35 -12.08 -5.67
C VAL A 12 -6.37 -12.76 -6.58
N HIS A 13 -7.57 -12.19 -6.62
CA HIS A 13 -8.66 -12.63 -7.49
C HIS A 13 -8.57 -11.94 -8.85
N LEU A 14 -7.69 -12.45 -9.72
CA LEU A 14 -7.42 -11.81 -11.02
C LEU A 14 -8.68 -11.66 -11.89
N GLY A 15 -9.60 -12.63 -11.86
CA GLY A 15 -10.86 -12.57 -12.61
C GLY A 15 -11.83 -11.49 -12.14
N ALA A 16 -11.66 -10.96 -10.94
CA ALA A 16 -12.46 -9.86 -10.39
C ALA A 16 -11.80 -8.48 -10.57
N SER A 17 -10.55 -8.44 -11.04
CA SER A 17 -9.80 -7.20 -11.20
C SER A 17 -10.29 -6.44 -12.43
N HIS A 18 -10.34 -5.11 -12.35
CA HIS A 18 -10.84 -4.25 -13.43
C HIS A 18 -10.11 -2.91 -13.48
N PHE A 19 -10.29 -2.19 -14.59
CA PHE A 19 -9.84 -0.81 -14.77
C PHE A 19 -11.01 0.13 -14.63
N ASP A 20 -10.78 1.24 -13.93
CA ASP A 20 -11.71 2.35 -13.85
C ASP A 20 -11.13 3.55 -14.60
N MET A 21 -11.96 4.21 -15.40
CA MET A 21 -11.62 5.48 -16.07
C MET A 21 -11.70 6.69 -15.13
N LYS A 22 -11.85 6.43 -13.83
CA LYS A 22 -11.86 7.41 -12.74
C LYS A 22 -11.29 6.76 -11.50
N VAL A 23 -10.54 7.52 -10.70
CA VAL A 23 -10.09 7.03 -9.39
C VAL A 23 -11.25 7.13 -8.40
N ASN A 24 -11.47 6.08 -7.62
CA ASN A 24 -12.57 6.05 -6.65
C ASN A 24 -12.23 6.83 -5.38
N ASP A 25 -10.95 6.87 -4.96
CA ASP A 25 -10.51 7.69 -3.84
C ASP A 25 -10.44 9.19 -4.24
N PRO A 26 -11.29 10.07 -3.68
CA PRO A 26 -11.31 11.49 -4.02
C PRO A 26 -10.01 12.23 -3.70
N LYS A 27 -9.17 11.67 -2.82
CA LYS A 27 -7.88 12.27 -2.46
C LYS A 27 -6.78 11.86 -3.44
N LEU A 28 -6.92 10.74 -4.16
CA LEU A 28 -6.05 10.41 -5.28
C LEU A 28 -6.31 11.34 -6.49
N LEU A 29 -7.56 11.79 -6.68
CA LEU A 29 -7.88 12.83 -7.67
C LEU A 29 -7.09 14.13 -7.44
N ARG A 30 -6.78 14.47 -6.18
CA ARG A 30 -5.99 15.67 -5.84
C ARG A 30 -4.55 15.61 -6.34
N TYR A 31 -4.04 14.42 -6.67
CA TYR A 31 -2.72 14.23 -7.27
C TYR A 31 -2.78 14.16 -8.81
N GLY A 32 -3.90 14.58 -9.42
CA GLY A 32 -4.06 14.65 -10.87
C GLY A 32 -4.35 13.31 -11.54
N GLN A 33 -4.61 12.27 -10.74
CA GLN A 33 -4.82 10.92 -11.23
C GLN A 33 -6.23 10.73 -11.75
N GLN A 34 -6.34 10.10 -12.91
CA GLN A 34 -7.61 9.94 -13.61
C GLN A 34 -7.98 8.49 -13.81
N LEU A 35 -7.00 7.58 -13.77
CA LEU A 35 -7.23 6.17 -14.05
C LEU A 35 -6.86 5.34 -12.82
N SER A 36 -7.61 4.28 -12.57
CA SER A 36 -7.21 3.28 -11.59
C SER A 36 -7.41 1.86 -12.09
N ARG A 37 -6.70 0.94 -11.44
CA ARG A 37 -6.85 -0.49 -11.59
C ARG A 37 -7.09 -1.07 -10.20
N THR A 38 -8.18 -1.80 -10.07
CA THR A 38 -8.62 -2.37 -8.80
C THR A 38 -8.33 -3.88 -8.80
N PHE A 39 -7.71 -4.34 -7.72
CA PHE A 39 -7.48 -5.74 -7.42
C PHE A 39 -8.23 -6.12 -6.16
N TYR A 40 -8.86 -7.30 -6.16
CA TYR A 40 -9.48 -7.88 -4.98
C TYR A 40 -8.62 -8.98 -4.42
N LEU A 41 -8.52 -9.02 -3.09
CA LEU A 41 -7.73 -10.00 -2.37
C LEU A 41 -8.54 -10.60 -1.22
N SER A 42 -8.22 -11.81 -0.83
CA SER A 42 -8.71 -12.39 0.42
C SER A 42 -7.67 -13.29 1.07
N ASP A 43 -7.88 -13.54 2.35
CA ASP A 43 -7.18 -14.61 3.04
C ASP A 43 -7.42 -15.95 2.33
N SER A 44 -6.44 -16.85 2.42
CA SER A 44 -6.55 -18.23 1.94
C SER A 44 -7.03 -19.20 3.02
N GLY A 45 -7.15 -18.73 4.27
CA GLY A 45 -7.68 -19.51 5.39
C GLY A 45 -9.18 -19.82 5.27
N THR A 46 -9.61 -20.86 5.99
CA THR A 46 -11.02 -21.23 6.16
C THR A 46 -11.33 -21.29 7.67
N PRO A 47 -12.21 -20.42 8.20
CA PRO A 47 -12.92 -19.34 7.50
C PRO A 47 -11.98 -18.22 7.02
N VAL A 48 -12.43 -17.47 6.02
CA VAL A 48 -11.69 -16.31 5.48
C VAL A 48 -11.60 -15.25 6.57
N SER A 49 -10.39 -14.92 7.00
CA SER A 49 -10.20 -13.95 8.10
C SER A 49 -10.20 -12.48 7.65
N TRP A 50 -10.07 -12.23 6.34
CA TRP A 50 -10.13 -10.89 5.76
C TRP A 50 -10.36 -10.89 4.25
N THR A 51 -10.90 -9.77 3.78
CA THR A 51 -10.96 -9.38 2.37
C THR A 51 -10.36 -7.99 2.18
N ALA A 52 -9.84 -7.72 0.99
CA ALA A 52 -9.20 -6.45 0.70
C ALA A 52 -9.39 -6.03 -0.76
N LYS A 53 -9.26 -4.73 -0.97
CA LYS A 53 -9.22 -4.05 -2.24
C LYS A 53 -7.92 -3.24 -2.32
N LEU A 54 -7.13 -3.48 -3.35
CA LEU A 54 -5.97 -2.65 -3.70
C LEU A 54 -6.34 -1.83 -4.93
N GLU A 55 -6.32 -0.51 -4.80
CA GLU A 55 -6.49 0.41 -5.91
C GLU A 55 -5.12 1.02 -6.26
N VAL A 56 -4.72 0.86 -7.52
CA VAL A 56 -3.49 1.42 -8.08
C VAL A 56 -3.92 2.48 -9.07
N ALA A 57 -3.45 3.71 -8.91
CA ALA A 57 -3.90 4.83 -9.71
C ALA A 57 -2.74 5.49 -10.45
N ALA A 58 -2.98 5.90 -11.70
CA ALA A 58 -1.97 6.51 -12.56
C ALA A 58 -2.58 7.59 -13.46
N ASN A 59 -1.71 8.35 -14.12
CA ASN A 59 -2.12 9.33 -15.13
C ASN A 59 -2.22 8.70 -16.52
N GLU A 60 -1.40 7.68 -16.80
CA GLU A 60 -1.39 6.98 -18.09
C GLU A 60 -1.91 5.55 -17.96
N GLN A 61 -2.71 5.11 -18.95
CA GLN A 61 -3.23 3.75 -18.99
C GLN A 61 -2.10 2.70 -19.16
N SER A 62 -1.06 3.04 -19.91
CA SER A 62 0.16 2.24 -20.11
C SER A 62 0.78 1.82 -18.78
N ASP A 63 0.84 2.73 -17.81
CA ASP A 63 1.39 2.45 -16.48
C ASP A 63 0.56 1.39 -15.75
N LEU A 64 -0.77 1.47 -15.78
CA LEU A 64 -1.67 0.51 -15.13
C LEU A 64 -1.68 -0.87 -15.81
N VAL A 65 -1.51 -0.91 -17.13
CA VAL A 65 -1.41 -2.15 -17.91
C VAL A 65 -0.09 -2.87 -17.62
N SER A 66 1.00 -2.11 -17.52
CA SER A 66 2.33 -2.65 -17.21
C SER A 66 2.47 -3.08 -15.76
N PHE A 67 1.75 -2.43 -14.83
CA PHE A 67 1.79 -2.73 -13.40
C PHE A 67 1.51 -4.20 -13.11
N LYS A 68 2.43 -4.83 -12.37
CA LYS A 68 2.27 -6.15 -11.78
C LYS A 68 2.18 -6.01 -10.27
N ILE A 69 1.20 -6.70 -9.70
CA ILE A 69 0.95 -6.65 -8.26
C ILE A 69 2.16 -7.14 -7.42
N GLY A 70 2.98 -8.03 -7.98
CA GLY A 70 4.22 -8.50 -7.35
C GLY A 70 5.36 -7.48 -7.34
N ASP A 71 5.29 -6.43 -8.16
CA ASP A 71 6.29 -5.35 -8.18
C ASP A 71 6.02 -4.30 -7.09
N LEU A 72 4.86 -4.37 -6.43
CA LEU A 72 4.48 -3.46 -5.38
C LEU A 72 5.48 -3.55 -4.21
N GLN A 73 5.89 -2.39 -3.71
CA GLN A 73 6.73 -2.28 -2.51
C GLN A 73 5.96 -1.56 -1.41
N LEU A 74 6.27 -1.88 -0.16
CA LEU A 74 5.57 -1.35 1.02
C LEU A 74 5.68 0.18 1.12
N ASP A 75 6.85 0.73 0.78
CA ASP A 75 7.13 2.18 0.78
C ASP A 75 6.39 2.96 -0.32
N GLN A 76 5.81 2.27 -1.29
CA GLN A 76 4.98 2.87 -2.34
C GLN A 76 3.50 2.99 -1.96
N ILE A 77 3.10 2.46 -0.80
CA ILE A 77 1.72 2.59 -0.32
C ILE A 77 1.50 4.00 0.20
N GLN A 78 0.53 4.70 -0.38
CA GLN A 78 0.18 6.05 0.07
C GLN A 78 -0.91 6.04 1.14
N LYS A 79 -1.78 5.04 1.11
CA LYS A 79 -2.93 4.91 2.00
C LYS A 79 -3.19 3.43 2.33
N ALA A 80 -3.49 3.14 3.59
CA ALA A 80 -4.02 1.84 4.00
C ALA A 80 -5.09 2.03 5.08
N ASP A 81 -6.30 1.53 4.82
CA ASP A 81 -7.43 1.55 5.76
C ASP A 81 -7.86 0.12 6.08
N ALA A 82 -8.23 -0.15 7.34
CA ALA A 82 -8.82 -1.43 7.73
C ALA A 82 -10.04 -1.26 8.61
N TRP A 83 -11.06 -2.07 8.36
CA TRP A 83 -12.38 -1.96 8.98
C TRP A 83 -12.83 -3.28 9.59
N ASN A 84 -13.25 -3.28 10.86
CA ASN A 84 -13.78 -4.49 11.48
C ASN A 84 -15.18 -4.87 10.94
N THR A 85 -15.71 -6.01 11.38
CA THR A 85 -17.03 -6.54 10.97
C THR A 85 -18.20 -5.61 11.32
N ASN A 86 -18.01 -4.68 12.27
CA ASN A 86 -19.00 -3.67 12.64
C ASN A 86 -18.91 -2.41 11.76
N GLY A 87 -18.06 -2.40 10.73
CA GLY A 87 -17.84 -1.23 9.89
C GLY A 87 -17.14 -0.09 10.62
N GLN A 88 -16.28 -0.38 11.58
CA GLN A 88 -15.47 0.61 12.29
C GLN A 88 -14.05 0.62 11.73
N LEU A 89 -13.51 1.81 11.44
CA LEU A 89 -12.12 1.98 11.01
C LEU A 89 -11.18 1.69 12.20
N ILE A 90 -10.40 0.62 12.09
CA ILE A 90 -9.48 0.14 13.15
C ILE A 90 -8.01 0.33 12.81
N TYR A 91 -7.69 0.70 11.58
CA TYR A 91 -6.35 1.06 11.15
C TYR A 91 -6.45 2.14 10.09
N HIS A 92 -5.65 3.19 10.23
CA HIS A 92 -5.54 4.25 9.23
C HIS A 92 -4.08 4.63 9.02
N TYR A 93 -3.65 4.59 7.78
CA TYR A 93 -2.37 5.11 7.37
C TYR A 93 -2.50 6.00 6.14
N ARG A 94 -1.77 7.10 6.17
CA ARG A 94 -1.45 7.99 5.07
C ARG A 94 0.01 8.40 5.15
N LEU A 95 0.70 8.27 4.03
CA LEU A 95 2.10 8.71 3.89
C LEU A 95 2.26 10.22 4.14
N TYR A 96 1.31 11.03 3.66
CA TYR A 96 1.39 12.49 3.71
C TYR A 96 0.61 13.14 4.86
N ASP A 97 0.01 12.34 5.75
CA ASP A 97 -0.80 12.82 6.88
C ASP A 97 -0.43 12.07 8.17
N LEU A 98 0.81 12.26 8.59
CA LEU A 98 1.42 11.50 9.67
C LEU A 98 0.71 11.67 11.03
N ASN A 99 0.00 12.78 11.22
CA ASN A 99 -0.65 13.12 12.49
C ASN A 99 -1.99 12.38 12.69
N ASN A 100 -2.61 11.91 11.62
CA ASN A 100 -3.91 11.23 11.67
C ASN A 100 -3.80 9.72 11.52
N ASN A 101 -2.59 9.21 11.37
CA ASN A 101 -2.34 7.78 11.33
C ASN A 101 -2.69 7.18 12.70
N PHE A 102 -3.34 6.03 12.74
CA PHE A 102 -3.52 5.23 13.96
C PHE A 102 -3.59 3.72 13.67
N ASN A 103 -3.32 2.92 14.71
CA ASN A 103 -3.54 1.48 14.73
C ASN A 103 -4.30 1.12 16.02
N ALA A 104 -5.55 0.66 15.89
CA ALA A 104 -6.38 0.24 17.02
C ALA A 104 -6.41 -1.29 17.18
N ILE A 105 -5.61 -2.04 16.41
CA ILE A 105 -5.52 -3.50 16.51
C ILE A 105 -4.57 -3.89 17.67
N TYR A 106 -3.46 -3.16 17.82
CA TYR A 106 -2.46 -3.36 18.88
C TYR A 106 -1.85 -2.04 19.42
N ASP A 107 -2.62 -0.95 19.36
CA ASP A 107 -2.13 0.40 19.70
C ASP A 107 -0.84 0.74 18.91
N ASP A 108 0.26 1.07 19.60
CA ASP A 108 1.50 1.54 19.00
C ASP A 108 2.42 0.41 18.47
N VAL A 109 1.99 -0.85 18.53
CA VAL A 109 2.81 -1.96 18.03
C VAL A 109 2.71 -2.01 16.51
N PRO A 110 3.83 -1.90 15.77
CA PRO A 110 3.82 -2.03 14.33
C PRO A 110 3.42 -3.47 13.96
N LEU A 111 2.42 -3.60 13.10
CA LEU A 111 1.99 -4.89 12.58
C LEU A 111 2.94 -5.38 11.48
N GLU A 112 3.12 -6.70 11.39
CA GLU A 112 3.96 -7.33 10.38
C GLU A 112 3.32 -7.34 8.98
N GLY A 113 4.14 -7.63 7.96
CA GLY A 113 3.70 -7.75 6.58
C GLY A 113 3.47 -6.40 5.91
N TRP A 114 2.33 -6.25 5.24
CA TRP A 114 1.97 -5.19 4.32
C TRP A 114 1.33 -3.95 4.96
N TRP A 115 1.42 -3.83 6.29
CA TRP A 115 1.05 -2.59 6.98
C TRP A 115 2.15 -1.54 6.82
N PRO A 116 1.89 -0.40 6.16
CA PRO A 116 2.90 0.64 5.88
C PRO A 116 3.28 1.49 7.11
N TRP A 117 2.78 1.17 8.30
CA TRP A 117 3.12 1.85 9.55
C TRP A 117 4.63 1.92 9.76
N PRO A 118 5.19 3.01 10.31
CA PRO A 118 6.62 3.08 10.61
C PRO A 118 7.04 1.93 11.53
N LYS A 119 7.61 0.89 10.93
CA LYS A 119 8.24 -0.21 11.65
C LYS A 119 9.44 0.38 12.37
N LYS A 120 9.60 0.09 13.67
CA LYS A 120 10.83 0.44 14.38
C LYS A 120 11.97 -0.15 13.56
N LYS A 121 12.83 0.71 13.01
CA LYS A 121 14.07 0.24 12.39
C LYS A 121 14.75 -0.61 13.45
N GLU A 122 14.89 -1.91 13.21
CA GLU A 122 15.85 -2.71 13.95
C GLU A 122 17.15 -1.90 13.95
N GLN A 123 17.67 -1.65 15.14
CA GLN A 123 18.82 -0.80 15.33
C GLN A 123 19.94 -1.34 14.44
N ALA A 124 20.27 -0.60 13.38
CA ALA A 124 21.51 -0.77 12.66
C ALA A 124 22.63 -0.39 13.63
N VAL A 125 23.01 -1.35 14.48
CA VAL A 125 24.24 -1.28 15.26
C VAL A 125 25.39 -1.38 14.26
N GLY A 126 26.13 -0.29 14.10
CA GLY A 126 27.41 -0.30 13.39
C GLY A 126 27.67 0.90 12.49
N VAL A 127 27.87 2.07 13.10
CA VAL A 127 28.49 3.23 12.47
C VAL A 127 29.87 2.86 11.89
N ARG A 128 30.16 3.27 10.65
CA ARG A 128 31.31 4.13 10.33
C ARG A 128 31.16 4.78 8.95
N ARG A 129 31.00 6.11 8.98
CA ARG A 129 31.15 7.02 7.84
C ARG A 129 32.58 6.92 7.31
N ASN A 130 32.74 6.77 6.00
CA ASN A 130 33.90 7.30 5.29
C ASN A 130 33.42 7.87 3.95
N GLY A 131 33.70 9.17 3.77
CA GLY A 131 33.26 9.92 2.61
C GLY A 131 34.01 9.54 1.33
N LYS A 132 33.35 9.75 0.20
CA LYS A 132 33.97 10.23 -1.05
C LYS A 132 32.88 10.72 -2.00
N SER A 133 33.10 11.94 -2.51
CA SER A 133 32.29 12.64 -3.50
C SER A 133 31.88 11.75 -4.68
N ARG A 134 30.61 11.87 -5.11
CA ARG A 134 30.17 11.43 -6.43
C ARG A 134 29.59 12.60 -7.21
N LYS A 135 30.05 12.67 -8.46
CA LYS A 135 29.76 13.62 -9.56
C LYS A 135 28.25 13.73 -9.86
N PRO A 136 27.80 14.76 -10.62
CA PRO A 136 26.38 14.95 -10.89
C PRO A 136 25.86 13.77 -11.70
N VAL A 137 24.74 13.21 -11.24
CA VAL A 137 24.07 12.07 -11.89
C VAL A 137 23.22 12.62 -13.02
N ASP A 138 23.40 12.02 -14.20
CA ASP A 138 22.59 12.20 -15.40
C ASP A 138 21.09 12.12 -15.11
N VAL A 139 20.34 12.99 -15.79
CA VAL A 139 18.88 13.01 -15.84
C VAL A 139 18.39 11.79 -16.62
N HIS A 140 18.28 10.66 -15.94
CA HIS A 140 17.41 9.57 -16.38
C HIS A 140 16.03 9.80 -15.76
N LYS A 141 15.01 9.87 -16.63
CA LYS A 141 13.57 9.89 -16.33
C LYS A 141 13.30 9.28 -14.96
N ALA A 142 12.96 10.13 -13.98
CA ALA A 142 12.42 9.65 -12.72
C ALA A 142 11.20 8.78 -13.06
N ARG A 143 11.24 7.49 -12.68
CA ARG A 143 10.05 6.65 -12.68
C ARG A 143 9.02 7.40 -11.84
N VAL A 144 7.91 7.81 -12.45
CA VAL A 144 6.80 8.39 -11.71
C VAL A 144 6.27 7.27 -10.82
N ASP A 145 6.47 7.41 -9.51
CA ASP A 145 5.96 6.44 -8.56
C ASP A 145 4.44 6.45 -8.60
N ILE A 146 3.87 5.37 -9.13
CA ILE A 146 2.42 5.16 -9.22
C ILE A 146 1.86 5.14 -7.79
N PRO A 147 0.91 6.00 -7.41
CA PRO A 147 0.16 5.93 -6.16
C PRO A 147 -0.61 4.63 -5.97
N LYS A 148 -0.64 4.13 -4.73
CA LYS A 148 -1.41 2.94 -4.34
C LYS A 148 -2.17 3.18 -3.03
N SER A 149 -3.41 2.70 -2.98
CA SER A 149 -4.24 2.65 -1.79
C SER A 149 -4.71 1.23 -1.52
N ILE A 150 -4.73 0.84 -0.24
CA ILE A 150 -5.27 -0.45 0.20
C ILE A 150 -6.44 -0.19 1.14
N GLU A 151 -7.55 -0.89 0.93
CA GLU A 151 -8.71 -0.88 1.80
C GLU A 151 -9.04 -2.31 2.19
N MET A 152 -9.25 -2.55 3.48
CA MET A 152 -9.43 -3.89 4.03
C MET A 152 -10.69 -3.98 4.88
N MET A 153 -11.39 -5.11 4.77
CA MET A 153 -12.54 -5.45 5.59
C MET A 153 -12.33 -6.82 6.25
N TYR A 154 -12.62 -6.90 7.54
CA TYR A 154 -12.64 -8.15 8.28
C TYR A 154 -14.04 -8.75 8.22
N THR A 155 -14.11 -10.06 7.97
CA THR A 155 -15.35 -10.85 7.88
C THR A 155 -15.27 -12.03 8.82
#